data_AF-A0AAW4X2P4-F1
#
_entry.id   AF-A0AAW4X2P4-F1
#
_cell.length_a   1.000
_cell.length_b   1.000
_cell.length_c   1.000
_cell.angle_alpha   90.00
_cell.angle_beta   90.00
_cell.angle_gamma   90.00
#
_symmetry.space_group_name_H-M   'P 1'
#
loop_
_entity.id
_entity.type
_entity.pdbx_description
1 polymer ?
#
loop_
_entity_poly.entity_id
_entity_poly.type
_entity_poly.pdbx_seq_one_letter_code
_entity_poly.pdbx_strand_id
1 'polypeptide(L)' 'RRRLSPHYLMMMAKIAQTTTMRNTADILNLVFNSGITADSVMHAVHELGNQLAKQTQAKEHQATPRHMPKNLTIEGD' A
#
# COMPACT_ATOMS: atom_id res chain seq x y z
N ARG A 1 -26.21 -3.72 5.07
CA ARG A 1 -24.72 -3.70 5.02
C ARG A 1 -24.25 -2.34 5.53
N ARG A 2 -23.51 -2.27 6.66
CA ARG A 2 -22.90 -1.01 7.11
C ARG A 2 -21.84 -0.60 6.07
N ARG A 3 -21.89 0.64 5.55
CA ARG A 3 -20.81 1.17 4.71
C ARG A 3 -19.57 1.33 5.59
N LEU A 4 -18.44 0.80 5.14
CA LEU A 4 -17.15 1.03 5.79
C LEU A 4 -16.80 2.52 5.71
N SER A 5 -16.12 3.04 6.73
CA SER A 5 -15.71 4.44 6.69
C SER A 5 -14.71 4.66 5.53
N PRO A 6 -14.69 5.84 4.88
CA PRO A 6 -13.75 6.12 3.80
C PRO A 6 -12.28 5.94 4.21
N HIS A 7 -11.95 6.22 5.47
CA HIS A 7 -10.62 5.98 6.02
C HIS A 7 -10.26 4.49 6.06
N TYR A 8 -11.22 3.64 6.43
CA TYR A 8 -11.02 2.21 6.49
C TYR A 8 -10.82 1.59 5.10
N LEU A 9 -11.57 2.07 4.10
CA LEU A 9 -11.38 1.69 2.69
C LEU A 9 -10.00 2.08 2.19
N MET A 10 -9.55 3.30 2.50
CA MET A 10 -8.21 3.78 2.14
C MET A 10 -7.10 2.93 2.78
N MET A 11 -7.25 2.57 4.05
CA MET A 11 -6.29 1.71 4.75
C MET A 11 -6.20 0.32 4.11
N MET A 12 -7.35 -0.33 3.84
CA MET A 12 -7.42 -1.60 3.12
C MET A 12 -6.66 -1.54 1.80
N ALA A 13 -6.98 -0.54 0.99
CA ALA A 13 -6.47 -0.45 -0.35
C ALA A 13 -4.96 -0.12 -0.37
N LYS A 14 -4.45 0.63 0.62
CA LYS A 14 -3.00 0.87 0.79
C LYS A 14 -2.22 -0.38 1.19
N ILE A 15 -2.72 -1.15 2.16
CA ILE A 15 -2.05 -2.39 2.59
C ILE A 15 -2.00 -3.38 1.42
N ALA A 16 -3.11 -3.50 0.68
CA ALA A 16 -3.21 -4.34 -0.50
C ALA A 16 -2.29 -3.95 -1.67
N GLN A 17 -1.65 -2.78 -1.66
CA GLN A 17 -0.60 -2.46 -2.65
C GLN A 17 0.69 -3.28 -2.43
N THR A 18 0.93 -3.71 -1.19
CA THR A 18 2.19 -4.37 -0.79
C THR A 18 2.01 -5.86 -0.51
N THR A 19 0.78 -6.36 -0.53
CA THR A 19 0.47 -7.76 -0.22
C THR A 19 -0.82 -8.19 -0.90
N THR A 20 -1.23 -9.45 -0.71
CA THR A 20 -2.44 -9.98 -1.33
C THR A 20 -3.72 -9.53 -0.61
N MET A 21 -4.87 -9.64 -1.28
CA MET A 21 -6.18 -9.31 -0.68
C MET A 21 -6.49 -10.17 0.55
N ARG A 22 -6.14 -11.46 0.52
CA ARG A 22 -6.31 -12.38 1.65
C ARG A 22 -5.45 -11.95 2.84
N ASN A 23 -4.17 -11.71 2.61
CA ASN A 23 -3.26 -11.25 3.67
C ASN A 23 -3.71 -9.91 4.25
N THR A 24 -4.23 -9.00 3.42
CA THR A 24 -4.78 -7.73 3.88
C THR A 24 -5.98 -7.94 4.81
N ALA A 25 -6.90 -8.83 4.43
CA ALA A 25 -8.05 -9.18 5.27
C ALA A 25 -7.61 -9.82 6.60
N ASP A 26 -6.65 -10.75 6.55
CA ASP A 26 -6.11 -11.42 7.74
C ASP A 26 -5.44 -10.44 8.70
N ILE A 27 -4.60 -9.53 8.18
CA ILE A 27 -3.95 -8.47 8.98
C ILE A 27 -5.00 -7.57 9.65
N LEU A 28 -6.01 -7.12 8.89
CA LEU A 28 -7.03 -6.24 9.44
C LEU A 28 -7.90 -6.94 10.48
N ASN A 29 -8.21 -8.22 10.28
CA ASN A 29 -8.94 -9.00 11.26
C ASN A 29 -8.11 -9.30 12.50
N LEU A 30 -6.79 -9.49 12.36
CA LEU A 30 -5.88 -9.65 13.49
C LEU A 30 -5.82 -8.38 14.34
N VAL A 31 -5.69 -7.20 13.71
CA VAL A 31 -5.48 -5.93 14.42
C VAL A 31 -6.78 -5.33 14.95
N PHE A 32 -7.89 -5.47 14.21
CA PHE A 32 -9.14 -4.75 14.49
C PHE A 32 -10.34 -5.66 14.76
N ASN A 33 -10.19 -6.99 14.71
CA ASN A 33 -11.28 -7.97 14.83
C ASN A 33 -12.50 -7.61 13.95
N SER A 34 -12.24 -7.23 12.70
CA SER A 34 -13.17 -6.48 11.87
C SER A 34 -14.08 -7.32 10.94
N GLY A 35 -13.92 -8.64 10.91
CA GLY A 35 -14.72 -9.54 10.06
C GLY A 35 -14.62 -9.25 8.55
N ILE A 36 -13.50 -8.70 8.10
CA ILE A 36 -13.24 -8.31 6.72
C ILE A 36 -12.92 -9.53 5.87
N THR A 37 -13.51 -9.57 4.68
CA THR A 37 -13.24 -10.62 3.69
C THR A 37 -12.28 -10.10 2.61
N ALA A 38 -11.59 -11.02 1.93
CA ALA A 38 -10.78 -10.69 0.76
C ALA A 38 -11.59 -9.95 -0.33
N ASP A 39 -12.86 -10.31 -0.52
CA ASP A 39 -13.76 -9.63 -1.47
C ASP A 39 -13.99 -8.17 -1.08
N SER A 40 -14.15 -7.89 0.22
CA SER A 40 -14.31 -6.53 0.71
C SER A 40 -13.07 -5.69 0.44
N VAL A 41 -11.88 -6.29 0.55
CA VAL A 41 -10.60 -5.66 0.18
C VAL A 41 -10.55 -5.44 -1.34
N MET A 42 -10.96 -6.42 -2.15
CA MET A 42 -11.01 -6.28 -3.62
C MET A 42 -11.88 -5.11 -4.04
N HIS A 43 -13.07 -4.97 -3.45
CA HIS A 43 -13.96 -3.85 -3.70
C HIS A 43 -13.31 -2.51 -3.34
N ALA A 44 -12.65 -2.41 -2.19
CA ALA A 44 -11.94 -1.19 -1.78
C ALA A 44 -10.80 -0.84 -2.74
N VAL A 45 -10.04 -1.83 -3.20
CA VAL A 45 -8.95 -1.64 -4.17
C VAL A 45 -9.49 -1.20 -5.53
N HIS A 46 -10.59 -1.77 -6.02
CA HIS A 46 -11.21 -1.32 -7.27
C HIS A 46 -11.77 0.11 -7.16
N GLU A 47 -12.42 0.45 -6.04
CA GLU A 47 -12.98 1.79 -5.82
C GLU A 47 -11.88 2.85 -5.74
N LEU A 48 -10.74 2.52 -5.12
CA LEU A 48 -9.67 3.48 -4.84
C LEU A 48 -8.44 3.34 -5.75
N GLY A 49 -8.41 2.34 -6.63
CA GLY A 49 -7.21 1.97 -7.42
C GLY A 49 -6.67 3.11 -8.26
N ASN A 50 -7.56 3.86 -8.94
CA ASN A 50 -7.16 5.02 -9.73
C ASN A 50 -6.59 6.16 -8.89
N GLN A 51 -7.06 6.34 -7.65
CA GLN A 51 -6.55 7.37 -6.75
C GLN A 51 -5.19 6.96 -6.15
N LEU A 52 -5.07 5.69 -5.78
CA LEU A 52 -3.87 5.11 -5.21
C LEU A 52 -2.73 5.03 -6.23
N ALA A 53 -3.01 4.64 -7.47
CA ALA A 53 -2.00 4.62 -8.54
C ALA A 53 -1.39 6.01 -8.77
N LYS A 54 -2.20 7.07 -8.77
CA LYS A 54 -1.74 8.46 -8.86
C LYS A 54 -0.89 8.87 -7.66
N GLN A 55 -1.26 8.45 -6.44
CA GLN A 55 -0.47 8.72 -5.23
C GLN A 55 0.87 7.97 -5.22
N THR A 56 0.91 6.72 -5.69
CA THR A 56 2.14 5.93 -5.80
C THR A 56 3.09 6.57 -6.81
N GLN A 57 2.60 6.93 -8.00
CA GLN A 57 3.40 7.62 -9.00
C GLN A 57 3.93 8.95 -8.45
N ALA A 58 3.09 9.78 -7.82
CA ALA A 58 3.53 11.05 -7.24
C ALA A 58 4.64 10.87 -6.19
N LYS A 59 4.56 9.83 -5.35
CA LYS A 59 5.61 9.50 -4.37
C LYS A 59 6.89 8.99 -5.02
N GLU A 60 6.79 8.15 -6.05
CA GLU A 60 7.96 7.66 -6.80
C GLU A 60 8.69 8.81 -7.51
N HIS A 61 7.96 9.78 -8.08
CA HIS A 61 8.56 10.94 -8.73
C HIS A 61 9.16 11.96 -7.73
N GLN A 62 8.66 11.97 -6.48
CA GLN A 62 9.25 12.76 -5.39
C GLN A 62 10.41 12.06 -4.69
N ALA A 63 10.60 10.76 -4.89
CA ALA A 63 11.77 10.07 -4.37
C ALA A 63 13.00 10.60 -5.11
N THR A 64 13.72 11.52 -4.47
CA THR A 64 14.99 12.07 -4.98
C THR A 64 15.87 10.93 -5.47
N PRO A 65 16.45 11.01 -6.68
CA PRO A 65 17.38 10.00 -7.14
C PRO A 65 18.48 9.89 -6.08
N ARG A 66 18.71 8.68 -5.57
CA ARG A 66 19.78 8.41 -4.61
C ARG A 66 21.05 9.07 -5.14
N HIS A 67 21.63 9.97 -4.36
CA HIS A 67 22.92 10.56 -4.69
C HIS A 67 23.93 9.43 -4.82
N MET A 68 24.21 8.98 -6.05
CA MET A 68 25.32 8.08 -6.31
C MET A 68 26.59 8.86 -6.01
N PRO A 69 27.41 8.45 -5.02
CA PRO A 69 28.71 9.09 -4.82
C PRO A 69 29.54 8.89 -6.08
N LYS A 70 30.00 9.99 -6.68
CA LYS A 70 30.74 9.99 -7.96
C LYS A 70 32.14 9.37 -7.84
N ASN A 71 32.65 9.16 -6.63
CA ASN A 71 34.02 8.75 -6.37
C ASN A 71 34.07 7.58 -5.36
N LEU A 72 33.54 6.41 -5.74
CA LEU A 72 33.79 5.19 -4.99
C LEU A 72 35.17 4.63 -5.37
N THR A 73 36.22 5.11 -4.71
CA THR A 73 37.55 4.48 -4.80
C THR A 73 37.58 3.33 -3.79
N ILE A 74 37.70 2.10 -4.29
CA ILE A 74 37.98 0.93 -3.45
C ILE A 74 39.49 0.90 -3.26
N GLU A 75 39.97 1.30 -2.08
CA GLU A 75 41.35 1.05 -1.68
C GLU A 75 41.43 -0.41 -1.22
N GLY A 76 42.21 -1.22 -1.94
CA GLY A 76 42.49 -2.61 -1.58
C GLY A 76 43.72 -2.68 -0.67
N ASP A 77 43.64 -3.54 0.34
CA ASP A 77 44.76 -3.99 1.18
C ASP A 77 45.22 -5.37 0.67
#